data_AF-A0AAP0QPV4-F1
#
_entry.id   AF-A0AAP0QPV4-F1
#
_cell.length_a   1.000
_cell.length_b   1.000
_cell.length_c   1.000
_cell.angle_alpha   90.00
_cell.angle_beta   90.00
_cell.angle_gamma   90.00
#
_symmetry.space_group_name_H-M   'P 1'
#
loop_
_entity.id
_entity.type
_entity.pdbx_description
1 polymer ?
#
loop_
_entity_poly.entity_id
_entity_poly.type
_entity_poly.pdbx_seq_one_letter_code
_entity_poly.pdbx_strand_id
1 'polypeptide(L)'
;MQVLGIGVSVGIEAAVTWGLEDKSGLVIKREKVKEAIEKLMDRGKQREKRRNRARQLGEITNRAIGVGGSSHRNIEMLIEFVIQKTRGQ
;
A
#
# COMPACT_ATOMS: atom_id res chain seq x y z
N MET A 1 -3.75 -2.97 11.32
CA MET A 1 -3.49 -2.41 9.97
C MET A 1 -4.32 -1.14 9.80
N GLN A 2 -3.70 0.03 9.71
CA GLN A 2 -4.45 1.28 9.53
C GLN A 2 -4.83 1.40 8.05
N VAL A 3 -6.09 1.12 7.73
CA VAL A 3 -6.58 1.27 6.36
C VAL A 3 -6.50 2.76 6.02
N LEU A 4 -5.69 3.14 5.02
CA LEU A 4 -5.49 4.53 4.59
C LEU A 4 -6.76 5.20 4.04
N GLY A 5 -7.93 4.57 4.19
CA GLY A 5 -9.21 5.09 3.73
C GLY A 5 -9.33 5.20 2.21
N ILE A 6 -8.47 4.50 1.46
CA ILE A 6 -8.47 4.48 -0.02
C ILE A 6 -9.11 3.21 -0.60
N GLY A 7 -9.30 2.17 0.21
CA GLY A 7 -9.83 0.87 -0.19
C GLY A 7 -10.98 0.40 0.70
N VAL A 8 -11.52 -0.77 0.36
CA VAL A 8 -12.54 -1.48 1.14
C VAL A 8 -11.92 -2.82 1.57
N SER A 9 -11.97 -3.12 2.86
CA SER A 9 -11.48 -4.41 3.37
C SER A 9 -12.43 -5.54 2.98
N VAL A 10 -11.86 -6.68 2.59
CA VAL A 10 -12.57 -7.96 2.39
C VAL A 10 -12.67 -8.79 3.68
N GLY A 11 -12.15 -8.27 4.81
CA GLY A 11 -12.18 -8.95 6.11
C GLY A 11 -11.03 -9.92 6.34
N ILE A 12 -9.95 -9.85 5.54
CA ILE A 12 -8.73 -10.63 5.75
C ILE A 12 -7.81 -9.87 6.69
N GLU A 13 -7.38 -10.54 7.76
CA GLU A 13 -6.47 -9.98 8.77
C GLU A 13 -5.01 -10.40 8.57
N ALA A 14 -4.77 -11.48 7.81
CA ALA A 14 -3.44 -12.03 7.55
C ALA A 14 -3.20 -12.24 6.05
N ALA A 15 -2.04 -11.80 5.57
CA ALA A 15 -1.60 -12.09 4.21
C ALA A 15 -1.03 -13.50 4.13
N VAL A 16 -1.29 -14.20 3.04
CA VAL A 16 -0.70 -15.50 2.75
C VAL A 16 0.49 -15.29 1.82
N THR A 17 1.60 -15.98 2.10
CA THR A 17 2.73 -16.01 1.18
C THR A 17 2.29 -16.61 -0.16
N TRP A 18 2.60 -15.90 -1.23
CA TRP A 18 2.31 -16.37 -2.59
C TRP A 18 2.86 -17.78 -2.82
N GLY A 19 2.03 -18.70 -3.31
CA GLY A 19 2.36 -20.13 -3.50
C GLY A 19 2.11 -21.03 -2.29
N LEU A 20 1.63 -20.50 -1.16
CA LEU A 20 1.22 -21.27 0.03
C LEU A 20 -0.27 -21.10 0.35
N GLU A 21 -1.08 -20.67 -0.61
CA GLU A 21 -2.51 -20.41 -0.48
C GLU A 21 -3.26 -21.63 0.07
N ASP A 22 -3.00 -22.81 -0.51
CA ASP A 22 -3.66 -24.07 -0.14
C ASP A 22 -3.35 -24.53 1.29
N LYS A 23 -2.23 -24.08 1.87
CA LYS A 23 -1.80 -24.45 3.23
C LYS A 23 -2.23 -23.46 4.29
N SER A 24 -2.72 -22.29 3.89
CA SER A 24 -2.99 -21.18 4.81
C SER A 24 -4.27 -21.34 5.62
N GLY A 25 -5.21 -22.18 5.16
CA GLY A 25 -6.55 -22.29 5.74
C GLY A 25 -7.40 -21.02 5.63
N LEU A 26 -6.87 -19.94 5.03
CA LEU A 26 -7.59 -18.69 4.82
C LEU A 26 -8.47 -18.82 3.57
N VAL A 27 -9.73 -19.16 3.79
CA VAL A 27 -10.72 -19.29 2.71
C VAL A 27 -11.72 -18.14 2.82
N ILE A 28 -11.73 -17.27 1.81
CA ILE A 28 -12.81 -16.29 1.63
C ILE A 28 -13.77 -16.75 0.55
N LYS A 29 -15.06 -16.56 0.82
CA LYS A 29 -16.12 -16.86 -0.15
C LYS A 29 -16.14 -15.80 -1.25
N ARG A 30 -16.44 -16.21 -2.48
CA ARG A 30 -16.55 -15.31 -3.65
C ARG A 30 -17.55 -14.17 -3.40
N GLU A 31 -18.60 -14.44 -2.65
CA GLU A 31 -19.65 -13.48 -2.30
C GLU A 31 -19.10 -12.29 -1.51
N LYS A 32 -18.13 -12.53 -0.62
CA LYS A 32 -17.48 -11.46 0.15
C LYS A 32 -16.58 -10.59 -0.72
N VAL A 33 -15.91 -11.19 -1.70
CA VAL A 33 -15.15 -10.43 -2.71
C VAL A 33 -16.08 -9.56 -3.54
N LYS A 34 -17.20 -10.13 -4.01
CA LYS A 34 -18.21 -9.39 -4.79
C LYS A 34 -18.77 -8.21 -3.99
N GLU A 35 -19.17 -8.41 -2.74
CA GLU A 35 -19.69 -7.35 -1.86
C GLU A 35 -18.68 -6.20 -1.69
N ALA A 36 -17.40 -6.53 -1.48
CA ALA A 36 -16.35 -5.52 -1.35
C ALA A 36 -16.12 -4.74 -2.65
N ILE A 37 -16.18 -5.39 -3.82
CA ILE A 37 -16.07 -4.74 -5.13
C ILE A 37 -17.27 -3.81 -5.35
N GLU A 38 -18.50 -4.26 -5.09
CA GLU A 38 -19.70 -3.43 -5.22
C GLU A 38 -19.63 -2.20 -4.32
N LYS A 39 -19.21 -2.38 -3.06
CA LYS A 39 -18.99 -1.28 -2.11
C LYS A 39 -17.84 -0.35 -2.52
N LEU A 40 -16.80 -0.87 -3.16
CA LEU A 40 -15.68 -0.07 -3.67
C LEU A 40 -16.13 0.82 -4.85
N MET A 41 -16.96 0.25 -5.74
CA MET A 41 -17.43 0.86 -6.98
C MET A 41 -18.74 1.64 -6.86
N ASP A 42 -19.31 1.70 -5.65
CA ASP A 42 -20.58 2.35 -5.34
C ASP A 42 -20.67 3.79 -5.87
N ARG A 43 -21.79 4.23 -6.43
CA ARG A 43 -21.91 5.62 -6.93
C ARG A 43 -22.08 6.68 -5.83
N GLY A 44 -21.80 6.32 -4.57
CA GLY A 44 -21.98 7.18 -3.41
C GLY A 44 -20.78 8.12 -3.13
N LYS A 45 -20.98 9.00 -2.15
CA LYS A 45 -19.96 9.96 -1.66
C LYS A 45 -18.68 9.26 -1.19
N GLN A 46 -18.78 8.01 -0.72
CA GLN A 46 -17.64 7.26 -0.20
C GLN A 46 -16.65 6.89 -1.31
N ARG A 47 -17.13 6.54 -2.51
CA ARG A 47 -16.28 6.29 -3.69
C ARG A 47 -15.44 7.50 -4.06
N GLU A 48 -16.02 8.70 -4.02
CA GLU A 48 -15.30 9.93 -4.33
C GLU A 48 -14.26 10.26 -3.25
N LYS A 49 -14.62 10.18 -1.97
CA LYS A 49 -13.69 10.38 -0.85
C LYS A 49 -12.46 9.47 -0.96
N ARG A 50 -12.66 8.17 -1.22
CA ARG A 50 -11.57 7.21 -1.40
C ARG A 50 -10.65 7.60 -2.55
N ARG A 51 -11.21 7.95 -3.72
CA ARG A 51 -10.43 8.37 -4.89
C ARG A 51 -9.66 9.66 -4.69
N ASN A 52 -10.28 10.67 -4.08
CA ASN A 52 -9.62 11.95 -3.82
C ASN A 52 -8.44 11.77 -2.86
N ARG A 53 -8.62 10.97 -1.80
CA ARG A 53 -7.54 10.62 -0.89
C ARG A 53 -6.42 9.83 -1.58
N ALA A 54 -6.76 8.88 -2.45
CA ALA A 54 -5.76 8.14 -3.23
C ALA A 54 -4.93 9.06 -4.15
N ARG A 55 -5.56 10.05 -4.80
CA ARG A 55 -4.86 11.05 -5.62
C ARG A 55 -3.91 11.92 -4.78
N GLN A 56 -4.38 12.43 -3.65
CA GLN A 56 -3.55 13.23 -2.73
C GLN A 56 -2.33 12.44 -2.23
N LEU A 57 -2.52 11.16 -1.88
CA LEU A 57 -1.42 10.26 -1.51
C LEU A 57 -0.43 10.08 -2.68
N GLY A 58 -0.92 9.94 -3.91
CA GLY A 58 -0.09 9.89 -5.11
C GLY A 58 0.76 11.15 -5.29
N GLU A 59 0.19 12.34 -5.14
CA GLU A 59 0.91 13.62 -5.22
C GLU A 59 1.97 13.76 -4.14
N ILE A 60 1.67 13.37 -2.90
CA ILE A 60 2.63 13.35 -1.79
C ILE A 60 3.77 12.38 -2.10
N THR A 61 3.45 11.18 -2.59
CA THR A 61 4.44 10.14 -2.91
C THR A 61 5.36 10.60 -4.04
N ASN A 62 4.81 11.18 -5.11
CA ASN A 62 5.59 11.70 -6.22
C ASN A 62 6.56 12.81 -5.77
N ARG A 63 6.13 13.69 -4.85
CA ARG A 63 7.02 14.70 -4.26
C ARG A 63 8.09 14.09 -3.37
N ALA A 64 7.78 13.03 -2.63
CA ALA A 64 8.74 12.36 -1.75
C ALA A 64 9.86 11.66 -2.53
N ILE A 65 9.54 11.06 -3.69
CA ILE A 65 10.52 10.34 -4.54
C ILE A 65 11.24 11.26 -5.53
N GLY A 66 10.70 12.43 -5.85
CA GLY A 66 11.36 13.41 -6.72
C GLY A 66 12.69 13.90 -6.13
N VAL A 67 13.55 14.46 -7.00
CA VAL A 67 14.87 14.98 -6.60
C VAL A 67 14.71 16.00 -5.46
N GLY A 68 15.46 15.78 -4.37
CA GLY A 68 15.39 16.59 -3.16
C GLY A 68 14.20 16.30 -2.24
N GLY A 69 13.34 15.35 -2.60
CA GLY A 69 12.25 14.81 -1.77
C GLY A 69 12.74 13.94 -0.61
N SER A 70 11.84 13.62 0.32
CA SER A 70 12.19 12.89 1.55
C SER A 70 12.68 11.46 1.29
N SER A 71 12.00 10.70 0.45
CA SER A 71 12.42 9.34 0.08
C SER A 71 13.71 9.34 -0.75
N HIS A 72 13.86 10.32 -1.64
CA HIS A 72 15.11 10.53 -2.39
C HIS A 72 16.31 10.70 -1.44
N ARG A 73 16.20 11.67 -0.51
CA ARG A 73 17.25 11.93 0.50
C ARG A 73 17.53 10.72 1.38
N ASN A 74 16.49 9.97 1.77
CA ASN A 74 16.68 8.75 2.57
C ASN A 74 17.51 7.70 1.83
N ILE A 75 17.29 7.54 0.52
CA ILE A 75 18.08 6.61 -0.30
C ILE A 75 19.50 7.14 -0.49
N GLU A 76 19.70 8.44 -0.74
CA GLU A 76 21.03 9.05 -0.80
C GLU A 76 21.82 8.79 0.48
N MET A 77 21.22 9.07 1.65
CA MET A 77 21.84 8.81 2.96
C MET A 77 22.14 7.33 3.18
N LEU A 78 21.26 6.42 2.73
CA LEU A 78 21.50 4.98 2.83
C LEU A 78 22.70 4.55 1.97
N ILE A 79 22.82 5.08 0.75
CA ILE A 79 23.94 4.80 -0.14
C ILE A 79 25.25 5.31 0.49
N GLU A 80 25.26 6.55 0.97
CA GLU A 80 26.43 7.14 1.64
C GLU A 80 26.84 6.32 2.86
N PHE A 81 25.88 5.90 3.68
CA PHE A 81 26.12 5.04 4.83
C PHE A 81 26.79 3.71 4.44
N VAL A 82 26.28 3.03 3.41
CA VAL A 82 26.87 1.77 2.91
C VAL A 82 28.27 1.98 2.35
N ILE A 83 28.52 3.08 1.64
CA ILE A 83 29.85 3.43 1.12
C ILE A 83 30.83 3.64 2.27
N GLN A 84 30.44 4.38 3.31
CA GLN A 84 31.30 4.60 4.49
C GLN A 84 31.60 3.29 5.22
N LYS A 85 30.59 2.41 5.35
CA LYS A 85 30.76 1.11 6.02
C LYS A 85 31.65 0.13 5.25
N THR A 86 31.66 0.18 3.92
CA THR A 86 32.52 -0.68 3.09
C THR A 86 33.94 -0.15 2.93
N ARG A 87 34.16 1.17 3.01
CA ARG A 87 35.50 1.79 2.96
C ARG A 87 36.25 1.81 4.30
N GLY A 88 35.54 1.57 5.41
CA GLY A 88 36.12 1.46 6.75
C GLY A 88 36.58 0.03 7.13
N GLN A 89 36.68 -0.88 6.14
CA GLN A 89 37.29 -2.20 6.25
C GLN A 89 38.62 -2.23 5.49
#